data_AF-A0A7S3FNF1-F1
#
_entry.id   AF-A0A7S3FNF1-F1
#
_cell.length_a   1.000
_cell.length_b   1.000
_cell.length_c   1.000
_cell.angle_alpha   90.00
_cell.angle_beta   90.00
_cell.angle_gamma   90.00
#
_symmetry.space_group_name_H-M   'P 1'
#
loop_
_entity.id
_entity.type
_entity.pdbx_description
1 polymer ?
#
loop_
_entity_poly.entity_id
_entity_poly.type
_entity_poly.pdbx_seq_one_letter_code
_entity_poly.pdbx_strand_id
1 'polypeptide(L)'
;PDGVSRNETRFKAKLEMVRKDLLGPLSASSMESYLRVYPVLRRLQVLQEVEHAYSFLSGSDLKNAKLDLKDLERQLGWKERLERTQPSLTTREPIMAVRRAIVSFWTPKAESMSVSNRKKAQLLKDQAKFIGSHFLEYAKLCRKAGYHEAAQIAILKAESKHRDIDASLSRAKLLWDMDKKLDAISVLKSSLNRPESSPHETAKKTLHLANWSSLTGHEQEANLMNLYEQAISCDPEWEK
;
A
#
# COMPACT_ATOMS: atom_id res chain seq x y z
N PRO A 1 30.35 2.67 -21.64
CA PRO A 1 29.51 1.60 -22.25
C PRO A 1 29.66 0.24 -21.53
N ASP A 2 30.90 -0.18 -21.25
CA ASP A 2 31.18 -1.52 -20.69
C ASP A 2 30.75 -1.73 -19.22
N GLY A 3 30.62 -0.66 -18.45
CA GLY A 3 30.22 -0.74 -17.03
C GLY A 3 28.76 -1.14 -16.79
N VAL A 4 27.84 -0.75 -17.68
CA VAL A 4 26.39 -1.02 -17.52
C VAL A 4 26.07 -2.49 -17.80
N SER A 5 26.64 -3.04 -18.88
CA SER A 5 26.52 -4.47 -19.22
C SER A 5 27.15 -5.37 -18.15
N ARG A 6 28.29 -4.95 -17.57
CA ARG A 6 28.93 -5.67 -16.45
C ARG A 6 28.09 -5.69 -15.17
N ASN A 7 27.35 -4.61 -14.89
CA ASN A 7 26.48 -4.54 -13.71
C ASN A 7 25.20 -5.35 -13.90
N GLU A 8 24.63 -5.36 -15.10
CA GLU A 8 23.47 -6.18 -15.45
C GLU A 8 23.76 -7.67 -15.32
N THR A 9 24.87 -8.12 -15.88
CA THR A 9 25.31 -9.53 -15.79
C THR A 9 25.55 -9.94 -14.34
N ARG A 10 26.20 -9.09 -13.54
CA ARG A 10 26.41 -9.32 -12.10
C ARG A 10 25.08 -9.40 -11.33
N PHE A 11 24.13 -8.53 -11.64
CA PHE A 11 22.81 -8.54 -11.02
C PHE A 11 22.04 -9.82 -11.33
N LYS A 12 21.96 -10.20 -12.61
CA LYS A 12 21.36 -11.47 -13.06
C LYS A 12 22.03 -12.68 -12.41
N ALA A 13 23.36 -12.70 -12.36
CA ALA A 13 24.09 -13.78 -11.69
C ALA A 13 23.75 -13.87 -10.18
N LYS A 14 23.57 -12.73 -9.50
CA LYS A 14 23.19 -12.73 -8.08
C LYS A 14 21.75 -13.18 -7.87
N LEU A 15 20.82 -12.78 -8.75
CA LEU A 15 19.43 -13.28 -8.72
C LEU A 15 19.38 -14.80 -8.88
N GLU A 16 20.12 -15.34 -9.85
CA GLU A 16 20.22 -16.79 -10.09
C GLU A 16 20.83 -17.53 -8.89
N MET A 17 21.86 -16.97 -8.28
CA MET A 17 22.47 -17.53 -7.07
C MET A 17 21.44 -17.63 -5.92
N VAL A 18 20.73 -16.53 -5.63
CA VAL A 18 19.69 -16.50 -4.58
C VAL A 18 18.53 -17.44 -4.92
N ARG A 19 18.14 -17.53 -6.19
CA ARG A 19 17.11 -18.46 -6.67
C ARG A 19 17.51 -19.91 -6.36
N LYS A 20 18.74 -20.30 -6.68
CA LYS A 20 19.28 -21.65 -6.38
C LYS A 20 19.31 -21.94 -4.89
N ASP A 21 19.74 -20.97 -4.08
CA ASP A 21 19.78 -21.12 -2.61
C ASP A 21 18.39 -21.38 -2.01
N LEU A 22 17.32 -20.87 -2.65
CA LEU A 22 15.94 -21.07 -2.20
C LEU A 22 15.34 -22.42 -2.63
N LEU A 23 15.92 -23.12 -3.62
CA LEU A 23 15.37 -24.38 -4.15
C LEU A 23 15.45 -25.54 -3.14
N GLY A 24 16.56 -25.66 -2.40
CA GLY A 24 16.73 -26.69 -1.38
C GLY A 24 15.66 -26.60 -0.27
N PRO A 25 15.55 -25.46 0.42
CA PRO A 25 14.50 -25.24 1.41
C PRO A 25 13.08 -25.35 0.86
N LEU A 26 12.85 -24.95 -0.40
CA LEU A 26 11.56 -25.11 -1.06
C LEU A 26 11.19 -26.58 -1.20
N SER A 27 12.09 -27.40 -1.77
CA SER A 27 11.87 -28.83 -1.98
C SER A 27 11.60 -29.53 -0.64
N ALA A 28 12.46 -29.32 0.35
CA ALA A 28 12.30 -29.92 1.68
C ALA A 28 10.97 -29.51 2.34
N SER A 29 10.65 -28.21 2.37
CA SER A 29 9.42 -27.73 3.02
C SER A 29 8.16 -28.19 2.28
N SER A 30 8.24 -28.37 0.96
CA SER A 30 7.09 -28.74 0.11
C SER A 30 6.61 -30.16 0.30
N MET A 31 7.51 -31.05 0.71
CA MET A 31 7.14 -32.42 1.08
C MET A 31 6.35 -32.47 2.39
N GLU A 32 6.47 -31.45 3.25
CA GLU A 32 5.86 -31.46 4.57
C GLU A 32 4.49 -30.79 4.62
N SER A 33 4.38 -29.54 4.19
CA SER A 33 3.10 -28.82 4.15
C SER A 33 3.18 -27.48 3.43
N TYR A 34 2.02 -27.03 2.94
CA TYR A 34 1.88 -25.69 2.36
C TYR A 34 2.24 -24.56 3.34
N LEU A 35 1.88 -24.70 4.62
CA LEU A 35 2.18 -23.70 5.65
C LEU A 35 3.69 -23.53 5.86
N ARG A 36 4.44 -24.64 5.86
CA ARG A 36 5.90 -24.61 6.04
C ARG A 36 6.64 -24.07 4.82
N VAL A 37 6.10 -24.29 3.62
CA VAL A 37 6.62 -23.72 2.36
C VAL A 37 6.46 -22.20 2.27
N TYR A 38 5.40 -21.67 2.88
CA TYR A 38 4.96 -20.30 2.67
C TYR A 38 6.06 -19.22 2.84
N PRO A 39 6.94 -19.28 3.86
CA PRO A 39 8.06 -18.35 4.00
C PRO A 39 9.01 -18.35 2.80
N VAL A 40 9.25 -19.51 2.17
CA VAL A 40 10.10 -19.65 1.00
C VAL A 40 9.40 -19.08 -0.25
N LEU A 41 8.11 -19.39 -0.44
CA LEU A 41 7.32 -18.82 -1.54
C LEU A 41 7.29 -17.29 -1.49
N ARG A 42 7.15 -16.70 -0.31
CA ARG A 42 7.22 -15.24 -0.16
C ARG A 42 8.57 -14.68 -0.59
N ARG A 43 9.68 -15.34 -0.25
CA ARG A 43 11.03 -14.90 -0.67
C ARG A 43 11.18 -15.00 -2.19
N LEU A 44 10.66 -16.06 -2.80
CA LEU A 44 10.62 -16.22 -4.26
C LEU A 44 9.76 -15.14 -4.92
N GLN A 45 8.59 -14.84 -4.35
CA GLN A 45 7.73 -13.75 -4.81
C GLN A 45 8.49 -12.42 -4.79
N VAL A 46 9.16 -12.09 -3.68
CA VAL A 46 9.98 -10.88 -3.58
C VAL A 46 11.09 -10.85 -4.63
N LEU A 47 11.79 -11.97 -4.85
CA LEU A 47 12.83 -12.10 -5.86
C LEU A 47 12.27 -11.84 -7.27
N GLN A 48 11.09 -12.39 -7.57
CA GLN A 48 10.39 -12.19 -8.83
C GLN A 48 9.95 -10.74 -9.03
N GLU A 49 9.45 -10.07 -7.98
CA GLU A 49 9.09 -8.64 -8.05
C GLU A 49 10.30 -7.79 -8.45
N VAL A 50 11.48 -8.09 -7.89
CA VAL A 50 12.74 -7.39 -8.19
C VAL A 50 13.20 -7.66 -9.62
N GLU A 51 13.15 -8.91 -10.08
CA GLU A 51 13.56 -9.30 -11.43
C GLU A 51 12.64 -8.72 -12.52
N HIS A 52 11.32 -8.79 -12.32
CA HIS A 52 10.35 -8.22 -13.26
C HIS A 52 10.47 -6.69 -13.33
N ALA A 53 10.62 -6.03 -12.17
CA ALA A 53 10.87 -4.60 -12.14
C ALA A 53 12.17 -4.26 -12.86
N TYR A 54 13.25 -5.00 -12.61
CA TYR A 54 14.51 -4.78 -13.31
C TYR A 54 14.37 -4.93 -14.83
N SER A 55 13.75 -6.02 -15.29
CA SER A 55 13.53 -6.30 -16.71
C SER A 55 12.70 -5.21 -17.39
N PHE A 56 11.67 -4.70 -16.70
CA PHE A 56 10.88 -3.57 -17.17
C PHE A 56 11.73 -2.28 -17.26
N LEU A 57 12.58 -2.03 -16.26
CA LEU A 57 13.45 -0.85 -16.18
C LEU A 57 14.67 -0.87 -17.11
N SER A 58 15.11 -2.06 -17.53
CA SER A 58 16.24 -2.28 -18.43
C SER A 58 15.80 -2.45 -19.88
N GLY A 59 14.64 -3.07 -20.12
CA GLY A 59 14.11 -3.38 -21.45
C GLY A 59 13.25 -2.28 -22.07
N SER A 60 12.79 -1.29 -21.30
CA SER A 60 12.14 -0.12 -21.88
C SER A 60 13.20 0.80 -22.48
N ASP A 61 13.07 1.09 -23.78
CA ASP A 61 13.56 2.34 -24.34
C ASP A 61 12.91 3.46 -23.52
N LEU A 62 13.60 3.88 -22.46
CA LEU A 62 13.25 4.95 -21.54
C LEU A 62 12.85 6.25 -22.28
N LYS A 63 13.21 6.35 -23.57
CA LYS A 63 12.86 7.43 -24.49
C LYS A 63 11.38 7.45 -24.91
N ASN A 64 10.70 6.30 -24.96
CA ASN A 64 9.33 6.17 -25.51
C ASN A 64 8.30 5.65 -24.50
N ALA A 65 8.73 5.12 -23.35
CA ALA A 65 7.79 4.71 -22.31
C ALA A 65 7.05 5.95 -21.79
N LYS A 66 5.72 6.00 -21.98
CA LYS A 66 4.86 6.84 -21.16
C LYS A 66 5.06 6.35 -19.73
N LEU A 67 5.89 7.07 -18.96
CA LEU A 67 6.18 6.75 -17.57
C LEU A 67 4.92 7.03 -16.77
N ASP A 68 4.01 6.08 -16.72
CA ASP A 68 2.85 6.11 -15.83
C ASP A 68 3.03 5.01 -14.77
N LEU A 69 2.93 5.40 -13.50
CA LEU A 69 3.03 4.47 -12.39
C LEU A 69 1.89 3.45 -12.41
N LYS A 70 0.70 3.85 -12.91
CA LYS A 70 -0.43 2.92 -13.08
C LYS A 70 -0.16 1.87 -14.15
N ASP A 71 0.57 2.24 -15.20
CA ASP A 71 0.99 1.30 -16.23
C ASP A 71 2.03 0.31 -15.67
N LEU A 72 2.98 0.79 -14.85
CA LEU A 72 3.92 -0.08 -14.12
C LEU A 72 3.17 -1.08 -13.23
N GLU A 73 2.24 -0.61 -12.41
CA GLU A 73 1.43 -1.47 -11.53
C GLU A 73 0.66 -2.53 -12.30
N ARG A 74 0.05 -2.15 -13.44
CA ARG A 74 -0.74 -3.04 -14.29
C ARG A 74 0.13 -4.08 -14.98
N GLN A 75 1.24 -3.67 -15.60
CA GLN A 75 2.15 -4.59 -16.28
C GLN A 75 2.81 -5.55 -15.30
N LEU A 76 3.16 -5.03 -14.13
CA LEU A 76 3.63 -5.86 -13.05
C LEU A 76 2.49 -6.57 -12.33
N GLY A 77 1.21 -6.43 -12.63
CA GLY A 77 0.11 -7.17 -11.98
C GLY A 77 0.17 -7.16 -10.43
N TRP A 78 0.54 -6.03 -9.85
CA TRP A 78 0.84 -5.94 -8.41
C TRP A 78 -0.38 -6.16 -7.53
N LYS A 79 -1.54 -5.67 -7.97
CA LYS A 79 -2.80 -5.75 -7.24
C LYS A 79 -3.30 -7.20 -7.17
N GLU A 80 -3.41 -7.86 -8.32
CA GLU A 80 -3.91 -9.23 -8.46
C GLU A 80 -3.04 -10.22 -7.69
N ARG A 81 -1.71 -10.03 -7.74
CA ARG A 81 -0.79 -10.86 -6.96
C ARG A 81 -0.95 -10.66 -5.46
N LEU A 82 -1.09 -9.42 -5.00
CA LEU A 82 -1.23 -9.14 -3.57
C LEU A 82 -2.56 -9.69 -3.03
N GLU A 83 -3.64 -9.63 -3.82
CA GLU A 83 -4.94 -10.21 -3.48
C GLU A 83 -4.86 -11.73 -3.26
N ARG A 84 -4.05 -12.44 -4.04
CA ARG A 84 -3.81 -13.90 -3.89
C ARG A 84 -2.87 -14.26 -2.74
N THR A 85 -2.21 -13.30 -2.10
CA THR A 85 -1.34 -13.57 -0.93
C THR A 85 -2.13 -13.58 0.37
N GLN A 86 -1.67 -14.38 1.33
CA GLN A 86 -2.26 -14.43 2.66
C GLN A 86 -2.23 -13.03 3.30
N PRO A 87 -3.36 -12.52 3.83
CA PRO A 87 -3.46 -11.18 4.42
C PRO A 87 -2.83 -11.09 5.82
N SER A 88 -1.61 -11.59 5.99
CA SER A 88 -0.84 -11.52 7.22
C SER A 88 0.30 -10.51 7.10
N LEU A 89 0.63 -9.89 8.24
CA LEU A 89 1.70 -8.89 8.33
C LEU A 89 3.04 -9.46 7.87
N THR A 90 3.42 -10.63 8.39
CA THR A 90 4.66 -11.35 8.06
C THR A 90 4.80 -11.66 6.57
N THR A 91 3.66 -11.75 5.89
CA THR A 91 3.61 -12.11 4.48
C THR A 91 3.66 -10.92 3.55
N ARG A 92 2.77 -9.95 3.78
CA ARG A 92 2.59 -8.82 2.86
C ARG A 92 3.60 -7.71 3.08
N GLU A 93 4.12 -7.53 4.30
CA GLU A 93 5.08 -6.47 4.60
C GLU A 93 6.32 -6.53 3.70
N PRO A 94 7.02 -7.67 3.52
CA PRO A 94 8.24 -7.70 2.70
C PRO A 94 7.96 -7.39 1.23
N ILE A 95 6.82 -7.85 0.71
CA ILE A 95 6.40 -7.61 -0.68
C ILE A 95 6.15 -6.10 -0.87
N MET A 96 5.40 -5.49 0.04
CA MET A 96 5.10 -4.06 -0.01
C MET A 96 6.34 -3.21 0.20
N ALA A 97 7.27 -3.61 1.06
CA ALA A 97 8.55 -2.93 1.27
C ALA A 97 9.39 -2.88 -0.01
N VAL A 98 9.48 -4.00 -0.71
CA VAL A 98 10.19 -4.10 -1.99
C VAL A 98 9.52 -3.24 -3.06
N ARG A 99 8.19 -3.25 -3.16
CA ARG A 99 7.45 -2.37 -4.08
C ARG A 99 7.71 -0.89 -3.82
N ARG A 100 7.68 -0.47 -2.55
CA ARG A 100 8.05 0.91 -2.16
C ARG A 100 9.48 1.24 -2.57
N ALA A 101 10.43 0.31 -2.39
CA ALA A 101 11.81 0.50 -2.80
C ALA A 101 11.94 0.63 -4.33
N ILE A 102 11.31 -0.26 -5.11
CA ILE A 102 11.30 -0.22 -6.59
C ILE A 102 10.78 1.13 -7.08
N VAL A 103 9.64 1.59 -6.57
CA VAL A 103 9.04 2.89 -6.93
C VAL A 103 9.91 4.06 -6.47
N SER A 104 10.62 3.92 -5.35
CA SER A 104 11.61 4.91 -4.90
C SER A 104 12.81 5.04 -5.85
N PHE A 105 13.26 3.94 -6.47
CA PHE A 105 14.37 3.94 -7.43
C PHE A 105 13.96 4.31 -8.86
N TRP A 106 12.71 4.06 -9.25
CA TRP A 106 12.23 4.32 -10.62
C TRP A 106 12.16 5.82 -10.94
N THR A 107 11.58 6.61 -10.05
CA THR A 107 11.27 8.03 -10.32
C THR A 107 12.52 8.93 -10.46
N PRO A 108 13.60 8.77 -9.66
CA PRO A 108 14.84 9.53 -9.85
C PRO A 108 15.54 9.26 -11.20
N LYS A 109 15.41 8.05 -11.76
CA LYS A 109 15.89 7.75 -13.11
C LYS A 109 15.10 8.52 -14.18
N ALA A 110 13.83 8.83 -13.91
CA ALA A 110 13.02 9.74 -14.73
C ALA A 110 13.40 11.22 -14.59
N GLU A 111 14.03 11.63 -13.48
CA GLU A 111 14.55 12.99 -13.33
C GLU A 111 15.79 13.27 -14.18
N SER A 112 16.56 12.22 -14.52
CA SER A 112 17.68 12.29 -15.47
C SER A 112 17.22 12.34 -16.94
N MET A 113 15.92 12.17 -17.20
CA MET A 113 15.34 12.24 -18.54
C MET A 113 14.81 13.64 -18.83
N SER A 114 14.95 14.09 -20.09
CA SER A 114 14.49 15.39 -20.60
C SER A 114 12.94 15.48 -20.67
N VAL A 115 12.26 15.34 -19.54
CA VAL A 115 10.81 15.40 -19.40
C VAL A 115 10.42 16.80 -18.90
N SER A 116 9.29 17.34 -19.39
CA SER A 116 8.76 18.63 -18.96
C SER A 116 8.54 18.70 -17.44
N ASN A 117 8.86 19.84 -16.81
CA ASN A 117 8.72 20.07 -15.36
C ASN A 117 7.34 19.69 -14.78
N ARG A 118 6.26 19.90 -15.54
CA ARG A 118 4.89 19.56 -15.12
C ARG A 118 4.66 18.05 -14.96
N LYS A 119 5.18 17.23 -15.87
CA LYS A 119 5.08 15.77 -15.79
C LYS A 119 5.95 15.21 -14.66
N LYS A 120 7.12 15.82 -14.42
CA LYS A 120 7.97 15.49 -13.28
C LYS A 120 7.26 15.70 -11.95
N ALA A 121 6.62 16.86 -11.76
CA ALA A 121 5.84 17.14 -10.55
C ALA A 121 4.69 16.15 -10.34
N GLN A 122 4.00 15.77 -11.43
CA GLN A 122 2.93 14.78 -11.38
C GLN A 122 3.46 13.39 -10.98
N LEU A 123 4.59 12.95 -11.55
CA LEU A 123 5.20 11.66 -11.22
C LEU A 123 5.66 11.58 -9.76
N LEU A 124 6.26 12.64 -9.23
CA LEU A 124 6.63 12.73 -7.82
C LEU A 124 5.40 12.66 -6.91
N LYS A 125 4.30 13.31 -7.32
CA LYS A 125 3.02 13.24 -6.61
C LYS A 125 2.45 11.82 -6.62
N ASP A 126 2.43 11.16 -7.77
CA ASP A 126 1.92 9.80 -7.91
C ASP A 126 2.77 8.78 -7.14
N GLN A 127 4.10 8.96 -7.16
CA GLN A 127 5.05 8.19 -6.35
C GLN A 127 4.77 8.35 -4.85
N ALA A 128 4.61 9.58 -4.38
CA ALA A 128 4.35 9.86 -2.98
C ALA A 128 3.01 9.25 -2.54
N LYS A 129 1.97 9.33 -3.38
CA LYS A 129 0.67 8.69 -3.16
C LYS A 129 0.79 7.16 -3.09
N PHE A 130 1.53 6.54 -4.00
CA PHE A 130 1.75 5.09 -4.01
C PHE A 130 2.47 4.60 -2.76
N ILE A 131 3.56 5.26 -2.37
CA ILE A 131 4.32 4.90 -1.18
C ILE A 131 3.44 5.10 0.07
N GLY A 132 2.66 6.19 0.09
CA GLY A 132 1.70 6.50 1.12
C GLY A 132 0.62 5.43 1.31
N SER A 133 -0.03 5.01 0.22
CA SER A 133 -1.07 3.97 0.27
C SER A 133 -0.53 2.64 0.81
N HIS A 134 0.68 2.25 0.40
CA HIS A 134 1.35 1.07 0.93
C HIS A 134 1.69 1.19 2.41
N PHE A 135 2.00 2.38 2.92
CA PHE A 135 2.17 2.59 4.36
C PHE A 135 0.85 2.51 5.11
N LEU A 136 -0.27 2.98 4.55
CA LEU A 136 -1.60 2.83 5.15
C LEU A 136 -2.04 1.36 5.21
N GLU A 137 -1.79 0.59 4.16
CA GLU A 137 -2.04 -0.86 4.16
C GLU A 137 -1.16 -1.58 5.20
N TYR A 138 0.10 -1.17 5.32
CA TYR A 138 0.99 -1.69 6.35
C TYR A 138 0.48 -1.35 7.76
N ALA A 139 0.03 -0.11 7.98
CA ALA A 139 -0.58 0.30 9.24
C ALA A 139 -1.81 -0.56 9.58
N LYS A 140 -2.66 -0.85 8.58
CA LYS A 140 -3.83 -1.74 8.74
C LYS A 140 -3.41 -3.15 9.17
N LEU A 141 -2.35 -3.71 8.58
CA LEU A 141 -1.83 -5.03 8.94
C LEU A 141 -1.23 -5.04 10.35
N CYS A 142 -0.43 -4.02 10.70
CA CYS A 142 0.14 -3.86 12.05
C CYS A 142 -0.95 -3.78 13.11
N ARG A 143 -1.98 -2.96 12.87
CA ARG A 143 -3.14 -2.81 13.74
C ARG A 143 -3.86 -4.14 13.96
N LYS A 144 -4.15 -4.87 12.88
CA LYS A 144 -4.79 -6.20 12.96
C LYS A 144 -3.95 -7.25 13.69
N ALA A 145 -2.62 -7.09 13.69
CA ALA A 145 -1.71 -7.95 14.41
C ALA A 145 -1.46 -7.51 15.86
N GLY A 146 -2.07 -6.41 16.33
CA GLY A 146 -1.89 -5.88 17.69
C GLY A 146 -0.67 -4.96 17.86
N TYR A 147 0.11 -4.69 16.81
CA TYR A 147 1.28 -3.80 16.87
C TYR A 147 0.87 -2.34 16.69
N HIS A 148 0.28 -1.75 17.73
CA HIS A 148 -0.30 -0.41 17.68
C HIS A 148 0.74 0.70 17.44
N GLU A 149 1.91 0.62 18.06
CA GLU A 149 3.00 1.59 17.87
C GLU A 149 3.53 1.58 16.43
N ALA A 150 3.75 0.39 15.87
CA ALA A 150 4.18 0.24 14.48
C ALA A 150 3.12 0.79 13.51
N ALA A 151 1.83 0.60 13.81
CA ALA A 151 0.73 1.19 13.05
C ALA A 151 0.74 2.72 13.12
N GLN A 152 0.99 3.30 14.29
CA GLN A 152 1.09 4.76 14.46
C GLN A 152 2.26 5.34 13.64
N ILE A 153 3.43 4.72 13.72
CA ILE A 153 4.61 5.14 12.95
C ILE A 153 4.34 5.03 11.44
N ALA A 154 3.67 3.96 10.99
CA ALA A 154 3.31 3.77 9.60
C ALA A 154 2.35 4.86 9.09
N ILE A 155 1.36 5.26 9.90
CA ILE A 155 0.45 6.35 9.57
C ILE A 155 1.21 7.67 9.41
N LEU A 156 2.11 7.99 10.36
CA LEU A 156 2.92 9.21 10.28
C LEU A 156 3.82 9.22 9.03
N LYS A 157 4.41 8.06 8.70
CA LYS A 157 5.21 7.89 7.48
C LYS A 157 4.37 8.07 6.21
N ALA A 158 3.09 7.70 6.21
CA ALA A 158 2.21 7.93 5.07
C ALA A 158 1.91 9.43 4.90
N GLU A 159 1.54 10.11 5.99
CA GLU A 159 1.23 11.54 5.99
C GLU A 159 2.43 12.41 5.60
N SER A 160 3.64 12.01 6.00
CA SER A 160 4.85 12.73 5.63
C SER A 160 5.18 12.66 4.14
N LYS A 161 4.56 11.76 3.37
CA LYS A 161 4.81 11.63 1.93
C LYS A 161 4.01 12.62 1.10
N HIS A 162 2.73 12.82 1.42
CA HIS A 162 1.88 13.70 0.66
C HIS A 162 0.69 14.19 1.48
N ARG A 163 0.33 15.47 1.32
CA ARG A 163 -0.79 16.11 2.03
C ARG A 163 -2.15 15.48 1.69
N ASP A 164 -2.38 15.16 0.43
CA ASP A 164 -3.62 14.50 -0.06
C ASP A 164 -3.82 13.06 0.45
N ILE A 165 -2.87 12.45 1.16
CA ILE A 165 -3.06 11.10 1.68
C ILE A 165 -3.98 11.18 2.89
N ASP A 166 -5.20 10.70 2.71
CA ASP A 166 -6.16 10.66 3.79
C ASP A 166 -5.91 9.48 4.75
N ALA A 167 -5.13 9.76 5.78
CA ALA A 167 -4.84 8.80 6.85
C ALA A 167 -5.84 8.85 8.01
N SER A 168 -6.87 9.71 7.94
CA SER A 168 -7.80 9.97 9.05
C SER A 168 -8.56 8.72 9.48
N LEU A 169 -9.05 7.93 8.53
CA LEU A 169 -9.77 6.69 8.81
C LEU A 169 -8.88 5.65 9.49
N SER A 170 -7.63 5.50 9.03
CA SER A 170 -6.65 4.58 9.61
C SER A 170 -6.26 5.00 11.02
N ARG A 171 -6.09 6.31 11.26
CA ARG A 171 -5.82 6.88 12.59
C ARG A 171 -6.99 6.66 13.54
N ALA A 172 -8.21 6.97 13.12
CA ALA A 172 -9.39 6.80 13.96
C ALA A 172 -9.58 5.33 14.35
N LYS A 173 -9.37 4.40 13.41
CA LYS A 173 -9.37 2.95 13.66
C LYS A 173 -8.31 2.51 14.67
N LEU A 174 -7.11 3.11 14.61
CA LEU A 174 -6.05 2.81 15.57
C LEU A 174 -6.41 3.31 16.97
N LEU A 175 -6.92 4.54 17.09
CA LEU A 175 -7.36 5.13 18.36
C LEU A 175 -8.50 4.32 18.99
N TRP A 176 -9.43 3.84 18.16
CA TRP A 176 -10.51 2.97 18.60
C TRP A 176 -9.98 1.67 19.22
N ASP A 177 -9.00 1.03 18.58
CA ASP A 177 -8.38 -0.20 19.10
C ASP A 177 -7.52 0.06 20.36
N MET A 178 -7.04 1.30 20.56
CA MET A 178 -6.35 1.75 21.78
C MET A 178 -7.32 2.19 22.91
N ASP A 179 -8.62 1.94 22.78
CA ASP A 179 -9.70 2.37 23.69
C ASP A 179 -9.89 3.89 23.84
N LYS A 180 -9.28 4.69 22.96
CA LYS A 180 -9.47 6.15 22.88
C LYS A 180 -10.66 6.51 21.98
N LYS A 181 -11.85 6.06 22.38
CA LYS A 181 -13.08 6.10 21.56
C LYS A 181 -13.53 7.53 21.19
N LEU A 182 -13.48 8.45 22.15
CA LEU A 182 -13.87 9.85 21.92
C LEU A 182 -12.93 10.55 20.94
N ASP A 183 -11.62 10.33 21.07
CA ASP A 183 -10.62 10.87 20.16
C ASP A 183 -10.82 10.32 18.74
N ALA A 184 -11.13 9.03 18.62
CA ALA A 184 -11.42 8.40 17.33
C ALA A 184 -12.61 9.05 16.63
N ILE A 185 -13.70 9.30 17.36
CA ILE A 185 -14.91 9.97 16.84
C ILE A 185 -14.60 11.41 16.42
N SER A 186 -13.86 12.16 17.25
CA SER A 186 -13.44 13.54 16.95
C SER A 186 -12.58 13.63 15.67
N VAL A 187 -11.65 12.67 15.48
CA VAL A 187 -10.85 12.57 14.26
C VAL A 187 -11.72 12.31 13.03
N LEU A 188 -12.74 11.45 13.12
CA LEU A 188 -13.65 11.23 11.99
C LEU A 188 -14.49 12.46 11.67
N LYS A 189 -15.11 13.09 12.68
CA LYS A 189 -15.91 14.31 12.50
C LYS A 189 -15.10 15.43 11.85
N SER A 190 -13.90 15.68 12.36
CA SER A 190 -13.00 16.69 11.78
C SER A 190 -12.54 16.36 10.36
N SER A 191 -12.45 15.07 10.01
CA SER A 191 -12.09 14.64 8.65
C SER A 191 -13.23 14.79 7.63
N LEU A 192 -14.49 14.65 8.05
CA LEU A 192 -15.66 14.81 7.18
C LEU A 192 -15.89 16.26 6.78
N ASN A 193 -15.48 17.21 7.62
CA ASN A 193 -15.49 18.64 7.30
C ASN A 193 -14.49 19.01 6.18
N ARG A 194 -13.61 18.09 5.74
CA ARG A 194 -12.66 18.33 4.66
C ARG A 194 -13.26 17.82 3.33
N PRO A 195 -13.45 18.68 2.32
CA PRO A 195 -14.18 18.34 1.09
C PRO A 195 -13.40 17.50 0.06
N GLU A 196 -12.30 16.83 0.46
CA GLU A 196 -11.33 16.26 -0.49
C GLU A 196 -11.31 14.72 -0.58
N SER A 197 -12.19 14.00 0.12
CA SER A 197 -12.23 12.53 0.06
C SER A 197 -13.11 12.02 -1.08
N SER A 198 -12.71 10.88 -1.66
CA SER A 198 -13.54 10.17 -2.63
C SER A 198 -14.92 9.82 -2.03
N PRO A 199 -16.01 9.81 -2.83
CA PRO A 199 -17.36 9.53 -2.32
C PRO A 199 -17.43 8.25 -1.48
N HIS A 200 -16.76 7.20 -1.94
CA HIS A 200 -16.67 5.91 -1.26
C HIS A 200 -15.92 5.97 0.09
N GLU A 201 -14.83 6.74 0.19
CA GLU A 201 -14.12 6.93 1.45
C GLU A 201 -14.92 7.77 2.44
N THR A 202 -15.64 8.78 1.95
CA THR A 202 -16.57 9.58 2.74
C THR A 202 -17.70 8.69 3.28
N ALA A 203 -18.34 7.87 2.45
CA ALA A 203 -19.34 6.90 2.87
C ALA A 203 -18.81 5.93 3.94
N LYS A 204 -17.57 5.46 3.79
CA LYS A 204 -16.88 4.61 4.79
C LYS A 204 -16.70 5.32 6.13
N LYS A 205 -16.21 6.55 6.12
CA LYS A 205 -16.00 7.35 7.33
C LYS A 205 -17.31 7.65 8.04
N THR A 206 -18.34 8.07 7.29
CA THR A 206 -19.67 8.39 7.82
C THR A 206 -20.30 7.15 8.46
N LEU A 207 -20.19 5.97 7.84
CA LEU A 207 -20.70 4.75 8.47
C LEU A 207 -19.92 4.41 9.75
N HIS A 208 -18.59 4.48 9.73
CA HIS A 208 -17.81 4.23 10.94
C HIS A 208 -18.18 5.21 12.06
N LEU A 209 -18.41 6.48 11.72
CA LEU A 209 -18.88 7.48 12.66
C LEU A 209 -20.25 7.09 13.25
N ALA A 210 -21.24 6.75 12.42
CA ALA A 210 -22.57 6.34 12.86
C ALA A 210 -22.51 5.11 13.80
N ASN A 211 -21.79 4.06 13.39
CA ASN A 211 -21.65 2.84 14.18
C ASN A 211 -20.96 3.11 15.52
N TRP A 212 -19.89 3.91 15.54
CA TRP A 212 -19.14 4.21 16.76
C TRP A 212 -19.87 5.18 17.69
N SER A 213 -20.57 6.17 17.15
CA SER A 213 -21.46 7.05 17.91
C SER A 213 -22.59 6.26 18.57
N SER A 214 -23.21 5.33 17.84
CA SER A 214 -24.25 4.45 18.37
C SER A 214 -23.72 3.56 19.52
N LEU A 215 -22.55 2.95 19.35
CA LEU A 215 -21.93 2.09 20.39
C LEU A 215 -21.51 2.85 21.65
N THR A 216 -21.20 4.14 21.54
CA THR A 216 -20.76 4.96 22.68
C THR A 216 -21.91 5.71 23.37
N GLY A 217 -23.11 5.73 22.78
CA GLY A 217 -24.29 6.37 23.35
C GLY A 217 -24.22 7.91 23.42
N HIS A 218 -23.26 8.54 22.72
CA HIS A 218 -23.02 9.98 22.80
C HIS A 218 -23.83 10.83 21.81
N GLU A 219 -24.63 10.22 20.92
CA GLU A 219 -25.45 10.96 19.95
C GLU A 219 -26.93 10.62 20.04
N GLN A 220 -27.76 11.65 19.81
CA GLN A 220 -29.22 11.52 19.72
C GLN A 220 -29.59 10.67 18.50
N GLU A 221 -30.63 9.85 18.64
CA GLU A 221 -31.11 8.92 17.59
C GLU A 221 -31.41 9.61 16.26
N ALA A 222 -31.94 10.83 16.29
CA ALA A 222 -32.20 11.63 15.08
C ALA A 222 -30.92 11.96 14.29
N ASN A 223 -29.82 12.23 14.98
CA ASN A 223 -28.54 12.50 14.32
C ASN A 223 -27.92 11.21 13.75
N LEU A 224 -28.13 10.07 14.41
CA LEU A 224 -27.66 8.77 13.92
C LEU A 224 -28.36 8.37 12.61
N MET A 225 -29.68 8.56 12.51
CA MET A 225 -30.43 8.26 11.29
C MET A 225 -29.96 9.12 10.12
N ASN A 226 -29.77 10.42 10.35
CA ASN A 226 -29.22 11.32 9.33
C ASN A 226 -27.83 10.87 8.84
N LEU A 227 -26.96 10.38 9.73
CA LEU A 227 -25.64 9.87 9.34
C LEU A 227 -25.73 8.61 8.48
N TYR A 228 -26.65 7.69 8.78
CA TYR A 228 -26.87 6.51 7.95
C TYR A 228 -27.42 6.87 6.57
N GLU A 229 -28.40 7.77 6.49
CA GLU A 229 -28.93 8.29 5.22
C GLU A 229 -27.85 8.97 4.38
N GLN A 230 -27.01 9.79 5.01
CA GLN A 230 -25.85 10.40 4.35
C GLN A 230 -24.89 9.35 3.80
N ALA A 231 -24.58 8.30 4.56
CA ALA A 231 -23.70 7.24 4.09
C ALA A 231 -24.26 6.50 2.87
N ILE A 232 -25.57 6.26 2.82
CA ILE A 232 -26.26 5.65 1.67
C ILE A 232 -26.24 6.60 0.46
N SER A 233 -26.49 7.89 0.68
CA SER A 233 -26.48 8.90 -0.40
C SER A 233 -25.12 9.07 -1.06
N CYS A 234 -24.03 8.88 -0.30
CA CYS A 234 -22.67 9.00 -0.80
C CYS A 234 -22.24 7.81 -1.67
N ASP A 235 -22.76 6.61 -1.41
CA ASP A 235 -22.43 5.40 -2.16
C ASP A 235 -23.57 4.36 -2.10
N PRO A 236 -24.53 4.43 -3.05
CA PRO A 236 -25.71 3.57 -3.04
C PRO A 236 -25.44 2.13 -3.51
N GLU A 237 -24.34 1.88 -4.22
CA GLU A 237 -24.00 0.54 -4.73
C GLU A 237 -23.19 -0.29 -3.73
N TRP A 238 -22.80 0.30 -2.60
CA TRP A 238 -21.94 -0.37 -1.64
C TRP A 238 -22.71 -1.25 -0.66
N GLU A 239 -22.83 -2.54 -0.98
CA GLU A 239 -23.29 -3.58 -0.05
C GLU A 239 -22.25 -3.82 1.06
N LYS A 240 -22.69 -3.81 2.32
CA LYS A 240 -21.87 -4.00 3.51
C LYS A 240 -22.32 -5.15 4.38
#